data_AF-A0A316LSF5-F1
#
_entry.id   AF-A0A316LSF5-F1
#
_cell.length_a   1.000
_cell.length_b   1.000
_cell.length_c   1.000
_cell.angle_alpha   90.00
_cell.angle_beta   90.00
_cell.angle_gamma   90.00
#
_symmetry.space_group_name_H-M   'P 1'
#
loop_
_entity.id
_entity.type
_entity.pdbx_description
1 polymer ?
#
loop_
_entity_poly.entity_id
_entity_poly.type
_entity_poly.pdbx_seq_one_letter_code
_entity_poly.pdbx_strand_id
1 'polypeptide(L)'
;MSNLTKNTKLNAWLDEMIALTNPANVVLIDGTDEQAEALRAEACASGELFKLNQEKLPGCYLHRTAVNDVARVENRTFICTTKKEDAGPTNNWMSPKECYDKLTPLFRNSYAGKTMYVIPYSMGVVGSPFAKNGIELTDSIYVVLNMLIMTRVGTAVLDAMGTDGDFIKGLHARATMDENNRYICHFPEDNTIWSVNSGYGGNVLLGKKCFALRIASYLGRNEGWMAEHMLILGIENPEGEVKYVAAAFPSACGKTNLAMLIPPALYAKKGYKVWCVGDDIAWIRKGP
;
A
#
# COMPACT_ATOMS: atom_id res chain seq x y z
N MET A 1 20.24 -6.12 -16.17
CA MET A 1 19.51 -7.34 -16.61
C MET A 1 18.76 -7.05 -17.91
N SER A 2 18.10 -8.03 -18.56
CA SER A 2 17.13 -7.71 -19.62
C SER A 2 16.04 -6.81 -19.03
N ASN A 3 15.71 -5.71 -19.71
CA ASN A 3 14.72 -4.73 -19.25
C ASN A 3 13.39 -5.43 -18.90
N LEU A 4 13.02 -5.44 -17.61
CA LEU A 4 11.78 -6.04 -17.11
C LEU A 4 10.53 -5.27 -17.57
N THR A 5 10.69 -3.97 -17.85
CA THR A 5 9.61 -3.09 -18.32
C THR A 5 10.12 -2.18 -19.44
N LYS A 6 9.21 -1.41 -20.06
CA LYS A 6 9.59 -0.36 -21.02
C LYS A 6 10.06 0.95 -20.35
N ASN A 7 9.87 1.09 -19.03
CA ASN A 7 10.19 2.31 -18.30
C ASN A 7 11.66 2.33 -17.86
N THR A 8 12.43 3.29 -18.38
CA THR A 8 13.88 3.35 -18.16
C THR A 8 14.24 3.70 -16.73
N LYS A 9 13.51 4.63 -16.09
CA LYS A 9 13.70 5.02 -14.69
C LYS A 9 13.42 3.83 -13.76
N LEU A 10 12.36 3.07 -14.06
CA LEU A 10 12.02 1.86 -13.31
C LEU A 10 13.11 0.80 -13.42
N ASN A 11 13.55 0.46 -14.63
CA ASN A 11 14.60 -0.54 -14.80
C ASN A 11 15.90 -0.15 -14.09
N ALA A 12 16.29 1.13 -14.14
CA ALA A 12 17.48 1.62 -13.43
C ALA A 12 17.35 1.48 -11.90
N TRP A 13 16.18 1.84 -11.34
CA TRP A 13 15.92 1.66 -9.92
C TRP A 13 15.83 0.17 -9.52
N LEU A 14 15.25 -0.69 -10.38
CA LEU A 14 15.24 -2.14 -10.15
C LEU A 14 16.66 -2.71 -10.10
N ASP A 15 17.54 -2.34 -11.03
CA ASP A 15 18.93 -2.79 -11.02
C ASP A 15 19.65 -2.37 -9.72
N GLU A 16 19.41 -1.14 -9.24
CA GLU A 16 19.94 -0.66 -7.95
C GLU A 16 19.43 -1.50 -6.77
N MET A 17 18.13 -1.73 -6.70
CA MET A 17 17.51 -2.47 -5.59
C MET A 17 17.86 -3.96 -5.62
N ILE A 18 18.00 -4.56 -6.81
CA ILE A 18 18.45 -5.95 -6.97
C ILE A 18 19.91 -6.08 -6.50
N ALA A 19 20.77 -5.12 -6.87
CA ALA A 19 22.16 -5.11 -6.39
C ALA A 19 22.25 -4.92 -4.87
N LEU A 20 21.34 -4.14 -4.27
CA LEU A 20 21.29 -3.96 -2.82
C LEU A 20 20.81 -5.22 -2.09
N THR A 21 19.68 -5.79 -2.50
CA THR A 21 19.02 -6.86 -1.73
C THR A 21 19.43 -8.27 -2.11
N ASN A 22 20.05 -8.46 -3.29
CA ASN A 22 20.59 -9.72 -3.79
C ASN A 22 19.58 -10.89 -3.81
N PRO A 23 18.44 -10.77 -4.52
CA PRO A 23 17.46 -11.84 -4.66
C PRO A 23 17.99 -13.00 -5.53
N ALA A 24 17.49 -14.21 -5.27
CA ALA A 24 17.74 -15.37 -6.12
C ALA A 24 16.93 -15.31 -7.43
N ASN A 25 15.71 -14.76 -7.37
CA ASN A 25 14.81 -14.61 -8.51
C ASN A 25 14.13 -13.24 -8.47
N VAL A 26 13.76 -12.72 -9.63
CA VAL A 26 12.95 -11.49 -9.76
C VAL A 26 11.69 -11.84 -10.53
N VAL A 27 10.53 -11.59 -9.93
CA VAL A 27 9.22 -11.90 -10.51
C VAL A 27 8.39 -10.63 -10.61
N LEU A 28 7.97 -10.28 -11.82
CA LEU A 28 7.03 -9.20 -12.05
C LEU A 28 5.60 -9.68 -11.81
N ILE A 29 4.86 -8.95 -10.97
CA ILE A 29 3.46 -9.26 -10.70
C ILE A 29 2.59 -8.65 -11.80
N ASP A 30 1.91 -9.50 -12.56
CA ASP A 30 1.15 -9.12 -13.75
C ASP A 30 -0.32 -8.78 -13.46
N GLY A 31 -0.81 -9.12 -12.27
CA GLY A 31 -2.17 -8.85 -11.81
C GLY A 31 -3.20 -9.92 -12.18
N THR A 32 -2.78 -11.02 -12.80
CA THR A 32 -3.67 -12.10 -13.25
C THR A 32 -4.10 -13.02 -12.10
N ASP A 33 -5.30 -13.58 -12.21
CA ASP A 33 -5.81 -14.56 -11.25
C ASP A 33 -4.98 -15.84 -11.30
N GLU A 34 -4.47 -16.25 -12.46
CA GLU A 34 -3.60 -17.41 -12.63
C GLU A 34 -2.30 -17.27 -11.82
N GLN A 35 -1.64 -16.11 -11.91
CA GLN A 35 -0.44 -15.83 -11.12
C GLN A 35 -0.76 -15.77 -9.62
N ALA A 36 -1.88 -15.13 -9.25
CA ALA A 36 -2.31 -15.07 -7.86
C ALA A 36 -2.61 -16.46 -7.26
N GLU A 37 -3.26 -17.35 -8.01
CA GLU A 37 -3.51 -18.72 -7.57
C GLU A 37 -2.23 -19.56 -7.46
N ALA A 38 -1.27 -19.39 -8.38
CA ALA A 38 0.03 -20.04 -8.27
C ALA A 38 0.76 -19.63 -6.98
N LEU A 39 0.75 -18.33 -6.67
CA LEU A 39 1.34 -17.79 -5.44
C LEU A 39 0.59 -18.27 -4.17
N ARG A 40 -0.75 -18.35 -4.21
CA ARG A 40 -1.54 -18.94 -3.11
C ARG A 40 -1.17 -20.41 -2.88
N ALA A 41 -0.99 -21.18 -3.96
CA ALA A 41 -0.58 -22.58 -3.86
C ALA A 41 0.82 -22.72 -3.26
N GLU A 42 1.78 -21.90 -3.70
CA GLU A 42 3.14 -21.84 -3.14
C GLU A 42 3.11 -21.49 -1.64
N ALA A 43 2.36 -20.45 -1.26
CA ALA A 43 2.24 -20.03 0.14
C ALA A 43 1.53 -21.07 1.03
N CYS A 44 0.61 -21.87 0.47
CA CYS A 44 0.03 -23.00 1.18
C CYS A 44 1.02 -24.14 1.37
N ALA A 45 1.82 -24.46 0.33
CA ALA A 45 2.83 -25.50 0.38
C ALA A 45 3.95 -25.19 1.37
N SER A 46 4.32 -23.90 1.50
CA SER A 46 5.32 -23.43 2.47
C SER A 46 4.79 -23.30 3.90
N GLY A 47 3.46 -23.36 4.10
CA GLY A 47 2.80 -23.12 5.38
C GLY A 47 2.68 -21.65 5.78
N GLU A 48 2.96 -20.71 4.88
CA GLU A 48 2.73 -19.27 5.10
C GLU A 48 1.22 -18.95 5.12
N LEU A 49 0.42 -19.66 4.32
CA LEU A 49 -1.04 -19.54 4.27
C LEU A 49 -1.73 -20.87 4.53
N PHE A 50 -2.93 -20.80 5.09
CA PHE A 50 -3.79 -21.96 5.33
C PHE A 50 -5.14 -21.73 4.68
N LYS A 51 -5.56 -22.60 3.75
CA LYS A 51 -6.92 -22.56 3.20
C LYS A 51 -7.94 -22.74 4.33
N LEU A 52 -8.94 -21.87 4.38
CA LEU A 52 -10.08 -22.03 5.28
C LEU A 52 -11.06 -23.08 4.73
N ASN A 53 -12.11 -23.39 5.48
CA ASN A 53 -13.18 -24.27 5.00
C ASN A 53 -13.86 -23.62 3.78
N GLN A 54 -13.71 -24.23 2.60
CA GLN A 54 -14.17 -23.66 1.33
C GLN A 54 -15.69 -23.75 1.12
N GLU A 55 -16.39 -24.61 1.87
CA GLU A 55 -17.87 -24.63 1.85
C GLU A 55 -18.45 -23.41 2.59
N LYS A 56 -17.76 -22.95 3.66
CA LYS A 56 -18.20 -21.82 4.48
C LYS A 56 -17.60 -20.49 4.02
N LEU A 57 -16.34 -20.50 3.61
CA LEU A 57 -15.53 -19.32 3.28
C LEU A 57 -14.72 -19.58 1.99
N PRO A 58 -15.40 -19.68 0.83
CA PRO A 58 -14.75 -19.92 -0.44
C PRO A 58 -13.72 -18.82 -0.75
N GLY A 59 -12.55 -19.22 -1.26
CA GLY A 59 -11.46 -18.31 -1.61
C GLY A 59 -10.74 -17.66 -0.42
N CYS A 60 -11.08 -18.03 0.82
CA CYS A 60 -10.50 -17.43 2.01
C CYS A 60 -9.31 -18.24 2.56
N TYR A 61 -8.32 -17.50 3.07
CA TYR A 61 -7.06 -18.02 3.61
C TYR A 61 -6.78 -17.38 4.97
N LEU A 62 -6.09 -18.10 5.84
CA LEU A 62 -5.55 -17.62 7.09
C LEU A 62 -4.03 -17.44 6.97
N HIS A 63 -3.55 -16.26 7.33
CA HIS A 63 -2.14 -16.00 7.61
C HIS A 63 -1.97 -15.76 9.11
N ARG A 64 -0.89 -16.28 9.70
CA ARG A 64 -0.53 -16.00 11.10
C ARG A 64 0.83 -15.30 11.11
N THR A 65 0.86 -14.09 11.63
CA THR A 65 2.11 -13.32 11.70
C THR A 65 2.99 -13.78 12.85
N ALA A 66 4.23 -13.28 12.87
CA ALA A 66 5.11 -13.45 14.02
C ALA A 66 4.51 -12.77 15.26
N VAL A 67 4.72 -13.35 16.43
CA VAL A 67 4.14 -12.87 17.71
C VAL A 67 4.60 -11.45 18.05
N ASN A 68 5.80 -11.08 17.61
CA ASN A 68 6.39 -9.76 17.79
C ASN A 68 6.03 -8.76 16.67
N ASP A 69 5.16 -9.13 15.72
CA ASP A 69 4.75 -8.27 14.62
C ASP A 69 3.26 -8.42 14.31
N VAL A 70 2.44 -7.81 15.17
CA VAL A 70 0.97 -7.94 15.18
C VAL A 70 0.25 -6.60 15.02
N ALA A 71 0.99 -5.50 14.88
CA ALA A 71 0.45 -4.16 14.79
C ALA A 71 1.42 -3.21 14.08
N ARG A 72 0.96 -1.99 13.81
CA ARG A 72 1.86 -0.91 13.39
C ARG A 72 2.75 -0.50 14.56
N VAL A 73 3.95 -0.02 14.23
CA VAL A 73 4.94 0.43 15.22
C VAL A 73 5.19 1.93 15.07
N GLU A 74 4.35 2.74 15.71
CA GLU A 74 4.37 4.20 15.56
C GLU A 74 5.72 4.81 15.92
N ASN A 75 6.36 4.34 17.00
CA ASN A 75 7.68 4.78 17.46
C ASN A 75 8.84 4.43 16.51
N ARG A 76 8.59 3.58 15.50
CA ARG A 76 9.54 3.19 14.46
C ARG A 76 9.12 3.66 13.06
N THR A 77 8.10 4.50 13.00
CA THR A 77 7.61 5.10 11.77
C THR A 77 8.13 6.53 11.64
N PHE A 78 8.84 6.85 10.55
CA PHE A 78 9.52 8.14 10.38
C PHE A 78 9.08 8.86 9.11
N ILE A 79 9.06 10.20 9.19
CA ILE A 79 9.00 11.11 8.04
C ILE A 79 10.38 11.75 7.90
N CYS A 80 11.06 11.45 6.80
CA CYS A 80 12.43 11.85 6.53
C CYS A 80 12.43 12.96 5.47
N THR A 81 12.30 14.20 5.93
CA THR A 81 12.43 15.42 5.12
C THR A 81 13.78 16.08 5.38
N THR A 82 14.30 16.85 4.42
CA THR A 82 15.60 17.53 4.58
C THR A 82 15.59 18.46 5.80
N LYS A 83 14.49 19.17 6.02
CA LYS A 83 14.28 19.99 7.23
C LYS A 83 13.35 19.27 8.21
N LYS A 84 13.73 19.22 9.49
CA LYS A 84 12.91 18.66 10.57
C LYS A 84 11.54 19.32 10.69
N GLU A 85 11.48 20.61 10.43
CA GLU A 85 10.28 21.44 10.50
C GLU A 85 9.18 20.96 9.54
N ASP A 86 9.57 20.45 8.36
CA ASP A 86 8.65 19.97 7.33
C ASP A 86 7.97 18.63 7.69
N ALA A 87 8.57 17.85 8.60
CA ALA A 87 7.88 16.71 9.20
C ALA A 87 6.86 17.16 10.26
N GLY A 88 7.08 18.31 10.91
CA GLY A 88 6.16 18.87 11.89
C GLY A 88 6.16 18.15 13.25
N PRO A 89 5.37 18.64 14.22
CA PRO A 89 5.43 18.21 15.62
C PRO A 89 4.73 16.87 15.89
N THR A 90 3.98 16.33 14.94
CA THR A 90 3.21 15.08 15.07
C THR A 90 3.94 13.85 14.53
N ASN A 91 5.11 14.03 13.92
CA ASN A 91 5.87 12.97 13.28
C ASN A 91 7.21 12.72 13.97
N ASN A 92 7.65 11.46 13.97
CA ASN A 92 9.04 11.16 14.24
C ASN A 92 9.86 11.55 13.01
N TRP A 93 10.98 12.23 13.24
CA TRP A 93 11.85 12.70 12.17
C TRP A 93 13.26 12.12 12.32
N MET A 94 13.86 11.80 11.18
CA MET A 94 15.25 11.45 11.01
C MET A 94 15.72 12.10 9.71
N SER A 95 16.96 12.58 9.64
CA SER A 95 17.44 13.15 8.38
C SER A 95 17.46 12.07 7.29
N PRO A 96 17.17 12.40 6.02
CA PRO A 96 17.18 11.41 4.94
C PRO A 96 18.50 10.64 4.86
N LYS A 97 19.64 11.35 4.96
CA LYS A 97 20.96 10.73 4.94
C LYS A 97 21.16 9.74 6.08
N GLU A 98 20.89 10.15 7.33
CA GLU A 98 21.02 9.26 8.49
C GLU A 98 20.11 8.03 8.35
N CYS A 99 18.91 8.22 7.83
CA CYS A 99 17.96 7.14 7.62
C CYS A 99 18.46 6.14 6.55
N TYR A 100 18.89 6.61 5.39
CA TYR A 100 19.47 5.74 4.35
C TYR A 100 20.73 5.03 4.85
N ASP A 101 21.64 5.73 5.55
CA ASP A 101 22.85 5.13 6.13
C ASP A 101 22.51 4.03 7.14
N LYS A 102 21.44 4.21 7.94
CA LYS A 102 20.97 3.23 8.93
C LYS A 102 20.27 2.03 8.28
N LEU A 103 19.44 2.25 7.27
CA LEU A 103 18.61 1.20 6.68
C LEU A 103 19.32 0.39 5.60
N THR A 104 20.23 0.99 4.85
CA THR A 104 20.96 0.30 3.76
C THR A 104 21.64 -1.00 4.21
N PRO A 105 22.32 -1.04 5.38
CA PRO A 105 22.89 -2.29 5.90
C PRO A 105 21.84 -3.36 6.21
N LEU A 106 20.62 -2.98 6.62
CA LEU A 106 19.52 -3.92 6.93
C LEU A 106 18.92 -4.55 5.66
N PHE A 107 18.91 -3.81 4.55
CA PHE A 107 18.47 -4.30 3.25
C PHE A 107 19.56 -5.07 2.49
N ARG A 108 20.83 -4.86 2.82
CA ARG A 108 21.94 -5.48 2.10
C ARG A 108 21.85 -7.00 2.17
N ASN A 109 21.74 -7.65 1.02
CA ASN A 109 21.53 -9.10 0.88
C ASN A 109 20.28 -9.65 1.59
N SER A 110 19.29 -8.82 1.94
CA SER A 110 18.11 -9.27 2.70
C SER A 110 17.24 -10.29 1.94
N TYR A 111 17.42 -10.37 0.62
CA TYR A 111 16.70 -11.29 -0.27
C TYR A 111 17.56 -12.48 -0.72
N ALA A 112 18.75 -12.68 -0.14
CA ALA A 112 19.57 -13.83 -0.48
C ALA A 112 18.78 -15.14 -0.34
N GLY A 113 18.71 -15.91 -1.44
CA GLY A 113 17.93 -17.16 -1.51
C GLY A 113 16.41 -16.99 -1.64
N LYS A 114 15.90 -15.76 -1.74
CA LYS A 114 14.47 -15.44 -1.85
C LYS A 114 14.12 -14.82 -3.21
N THR A 115 12.84 -14.82 -3.54
CA THR A 115 12.30 -14.10 -4.69
C THR A 115 12.03 -12.64 -4.33
N MET A 116 12.48 -11.72 -5.17
CA MET A 116 11.97 -10.35 -5.20
C MET A 116 10.72 -10.32 -6.07
N TYR A 117 9.59 -9.95 -5.49
CA TYR A 117 8.38 -9.64 -6.22
C TYR A 117 8.34 -8.14 -6.52
N VAL A 118 8.13 -7.79 -7.80
CA VAL A 118 7.96 -6.43 -8.28
C VAL A 118 6.47 -6.19 -8.49
N ILE A 119 5.85 -5.38 -7.63
CA ILE A 119 4.40 -5.12 -7.65
C ILE A 119 4.14 -3.74 -8.25
N PRO A 120 3.78 -3.62 -9.54
CA PRO A 120 3.30 -2.36 -10.10
C PRO A 120 1.85 -2.13 -9.69
N TYR A 121 1.56 -1.01 -9.03
CA TYR A 121 0.21 -0.70 -8.56
C TYR A 121 -0.21 0.75 -8.80
N SER A 122 -1.53 0.95 -8.95
CA SER A 122 -2.16 2.26 -9.09
C SER A 122 -3.05 2.55 -7.88
N MET A 123 -2.82 3.71 -7.27
CA MET A 123 -3.73 4.33 -6.32
C MET A 123 -4.77 5.16 -7.09
N GLY A 124 -6.01 4.68 -7.12
CA GLY A 124 -7.06 5.21 -7.99
C GLY A 124 -7.21 4.40 -9.29
N VAL A 125 -8.13 4.83 -10.16
CA VAL A 125 -8.44 4.15 -11.42
C VAL A 125 -7.26 4.27 -12.39
N VAL A 126 -6.76 3.15 -12.90
CA VAL A 126 -5.58 3.12 -13.80
C VAL A 126 -5.79 4.06 -14.99
N GLY A 127 -4.76 4.84 -15.33
CA GLY A 127 -4.79 5.80 -16.43
C GLY A 127 -5.59 7.09 -16.16
N SER A 128 -6.27 7.20 -15.02
CA SER A 128 -6.93 8.44 -14.63
C SER A 128 -5.91 9.55 -14.33
N PRO A 129 -6.19 10.83 -14.65
CA PRO A 129 -5.37 11.96 -14.20
C PRO A 129 -5.33 12.12 -12.66
N PHE A 130 -6.24 11.42 -11.96
CA PHE A 130 -6.28 11.35 -10.50
C PHE A 130 -5.44 10.22 -9.92
N ALA A 131 -5.03 9.27 -10.74
CA ALA A 131 -4.24 8.14 -10.28
C ALA A 131 -2.81 8.55 -9.96
N LYS A 132 -2.22 7.86 -9.00
CA LYS A 132 -0.78 7.91 -8.75
C LYS A 132 -0.26 6.48 -8.69
N ASN A 133 0.83 6.23 -9.42
CA ASN A 133 1.40 4.91 -9.56
C ASN A 133 2.55 4.69 -8.57
N GLY A 134 2.70 3.46 -8.11
CA GLY A 134 3.80 3.04 -7.27
C GLY A 134 4.32 1.67 -7.70
N ILE A 135 5.56 1.39 -7.29
CA ILE A 135 6.16 0.07 -7.37
C ILE A 135 6.53 -0.36 -5.97
N GLU A 136 6.10 -1.54 -5.55
CA GLU A 136 6.51 -2.14 -4.29
C GLU A 136 7.37 -3.37 -4.55
N LEU A 137 8.59 -3.36 -4.03
CA LEU A 137 9.51 -4.49 -4.06
C LEU A 137 9.45 -5.22 -2.73
N THR A 138 9.18 -6.52 -2.75
CA THR A 138 8.98 -7.31 -1.53
C THR A 138 9.51 -8.74 -1.65
N ASP A 139 9.90 -9.34 -0.53
CA ASP A 139 10.24 -10.77 -0.40
C ASP A 139 9.12 -11.63 0.21
N SER A 140 7.87 -11.14 0.18
CA SER A 140 6.72 -11.79 0.83
C SER A 140 5.55 -11.99 -0.13
N ILE A 141 5.10 -13.25 -0.25
CA ILE A 141 3.90 -13.61 -1.01
C ILE A 141 2.65 -13.04 -0.34
N TYR A 142 2.57 -13.08 1.00
CA TYR A 142 1.50 -12.41 1.75
C TYR A 142 1.31 -10.95 1.31
N VAL A 143 2.40 -10.19 1.14
CA VAL A 143 2.34 -8.80 0.68
C VAL A 143 1.76 -8.70 -0.72
N VAL A 144 2.25 -9.51 -1.68
CA VAL A 144 1.75 -9.54 -3.07
C VAL A 144 0.24 -9.79 -3.10
N LEU A 145 -0.22 -10.85 -2.42
CA LEU A 145 -1.62 -11.26 -2.43
C LEU A 145 -2.55 -10.21 -1.79
N ASN A 146 -2.08 -9.50 -0.76
CA ASN A 146 -2.86 -8.42 -0.16
C ASN A 146 -2.83 -7.14 -1.01
N MET A 147 -1.72 -6.83 -1.68
CA MET A 147 -1.67 -5.68 -2.60
C MET A 147 -2.58 -5.88 -3.82
N LEU A 148 -2.74 -7.11 -4.31
CA LEU A 148 -3.72 -7.47 -5.34
C LEU A 148 -5.18 -7.17 -4.92
N ILE A 149 -5.49 -7.28 -3.62
CA ILE A 149 -6.81 -6.93 -3.08
C ILE A 149 -6.95 -5.42 -2.87
N MET A 150 -5.91 -4.80 -2.30
CA MET A 150 -5.96 -3.43 -1.79
C MET A 150 -5.76 -2.36 -2.87
N THR A 151 -5.17 -2.71 -4.00
CA THR A 151 -4.79 -1.78 -5.08
C THR A 151 -5.10 -2.37 -6.44
N ARG A 152 -5.05 -1.56 -7.51
CA ARG A 152 -5.05 -2.12 -8.87
C ARG A 152 -3.62 -2.44 -9.25
N VAL A 153 -3.31 -3.72 -9.43
CA VAL A 153 -1.96 -4.22 -9.74
C VAL A 153 -1.91 -4.73 -11.18
N GLY A 154 -0.75 -4.60 -11.82
CA GLY A 154 -0.45 -5.39 -13.02
C GLY A 154 0.06 -4.61 -14.22
N THR A 155 0.07 -5.26 -15.37
CA THR A 155 0.64 -4.74 -16.63
C THR A 155 -0.02 -3.44 -17.08
N ALA A 156 -1.32 -3.28 -16.89
CA ALA A 156 -2.03 -2.04 -17.20
C ALA A 156 -1.47 -0.82 -16.46
N VAL A 157 -0.91 -1.00 -15.26
CA VAL A 157 -0.24 0.07 -14.51
C VAL A 157 1.09 0.44 -15.17
N LEU A 158 1.87 -0.57 -15.60
CA LEU A 158 3.11 -0.35 -16.33
C LEU A 158 2.87 0.38 -17.65
N ASP A 159 1.83 -0.01 -18.39
CA ASP A 159 1.44 0.64 -19.64
C ASP A 159 1.02 2.09 -19.39
N ALA A 160 0.25 2.35 -18.32
CA ALA A 160 -0.15 3.71 -17.93
C ALA A 160 1.03 4.59 -17.49
N MET A 161 2.09 4.01 -16.92
CA MET A 161 3.33 4.74 -16.62
C MET A 161 4.19 5.02 -17.85
N GLY A 162 4.00 4.26 -18.95
CA GLY A 162 4.75 4.45 -20.18
C GLY A 162 6.27 4.23 -20.00
N THR A 163 7.07 4.91 -20.84
CA THR A 163 8.53 4.72 -20.90
C THR A 163 9.32 5.60 -19.92
N ASP A 164 8.71 6.65 -19.37
CA ASP A 164 9.39 7.72 -18.63
C ASP A 164 8.58 8.28 -17.45
N GLY A 165 7.36 7.77 -17.21
CA GLY A 165 6.50 8.20 -16.10
C GLY A 165 7.13 7.93 -14.74
N ASP A 166 6.87 8.84 -13.79
CA ASP A 166 7.32 8.74 -12.40
C ASP A 166 6.41 7.82 -11.58
N PHE A 167 6.96 7.33 -10.47
CA PHE A 167 6.29 6.39 -9.57
C PHE A 167 6.81 6.53 -8.14
N ILE A 168 6.00 6.13 -7.17
CA ILE A 168 6.44 5.96 -5.78
C ILE A 168 7.30 4.71 -5.65
N LYS A 169 8.46 4.83 -5.02
CA LYS A 169 9.46 3.78 -4.82
C LYS A 169 9.25 3.10 -3.47
N GLY A 170 8.61 1.94 -3.45
CA GLY A 170 8.43 1.14 -2.24
C GLY A 170 9.43 0.00 -2.16
N LEU A 171 10.24 -0.07 -1.10
CA LEU A 171 11.09 -1.22 -0.79
C LEU A 171 10.67 -1.81 0.56
N HIS A 172 10.35 -3.11 0.58
CA HIS A 172 9.92 -3.83 1.77
C HIS A 172 10.70 -5.13 1.96
N ALA A 173 11.36 -5.34 3.11
CA ALA A 173 12.02 -6.61 3.42
C ALA A 173 11.61 -7.17 4.77
N ARG A 174 11.23 -8.46 4.81
CA ARG A 174 11.12 -9.19 6.09
C ARG A 174 12.45 -9.27 6.82
N ALA A 175 13.56 -9.34 6.06
CA ALA A 175 14.93 -9.43 6.57
C ALA A 175 15.05 -10.50 7.69
N THR A 176 15.40 -10.11 8.92
CA THR A 176 15.54 -11.03 10.08
C THR A 176 14.33 -10.99 11.02
N MET A 177 13.32 -10.17 10.75
CA MET A 177 12.16 -9.92 11.61
C MET A 177 12.52 -9.41 13.03
N ASP A 178 13.69 -8.78 13.17
CA ASP A 178 14.14 -8.18 14.43
C ASP A 178 13.35 -6.90 14.75
N GLU A 179 12.57 -6.93 15.83
CA GLU A 179 11.75 -5.81 16.29
C GLU A 179 12.57 -4.56 16.67
N ASN A 180 13.82 -4.72 17.12
CA ASN A 180 14.68 -3.61 17.51
C ASN A 180 15.21 -2.85 16.29
N ASN A 181 15.27 -3.53 15.15
CA ASN A 181 15.67 -3.00 13.86
C ASN A 181 14.51 -2.90 12.87
N ARG A 182 13.27 -2.80 13.37
CA ARG A 182 12.08 -2.53 12.57
C ARG A 182 11.96 -1.05 12.27
N TYR A 183 11.74 -0.70 11.01
CA TYR A 183 11.59 0.69 10.58
C TYR A 183 10.60 0.79 9.42
N ILE A 184 9.78 1.84 9.42
CA ILE A 184 8.90 2.22 8.31
C ILE A 184 9.14 3.71 8.03
N CYS A 185 9.95 3.99 7.02
CA CYS A 185 10.45 5.33 6.73
C CYS A 185 9.90 5.85 5.41
N HIS A 186 9.49 7.12 5.41
CA HIS A 186 8.93 7.81 4.26
C HIS A 186 9.85 8.96 3.90
N PHE A 187 10.14 9.10 2.62
CA PHE A 187 10.99 10.15 2.06
C PHE A 187 10.16 10.95 1.05
N PRO A 188 9.39 11.95 1.51
CA PRO A 188 8.41 12.61 0.66
C PRO A 188 9.04 13.39 -0.51
N GLU A 189 10.27 13.87 -0.33
CA GLU A 189 10.99 14.70 -1.31
C GLU A 189 11.52 13.90 -2.52
N ASP A 190 11.73 12.58 -2.38
CA ASP A 190 12.22 11.71 -3.46
C ASP A 190 11.23 10.58 -3.84
N ASN A 191 10.01 10.65 -3.29
CA ASN A 191 8.91 9.71 -3.49
C ASN A 191 9.21 8.26 -3.04
N THR A 192 9.94 8.08 -1.95
CA THR A 192 10.39 6.75 -1.49
C THR A 192 9.77 6.31 -0.16
N ILE A 193 9.53 5.02 -0.01
CA ILE A 193 9.07 4.36 1.21
C ILE A 193 9.94 3.11 1.43
N TRP A 194 10.64 3.04 2.57
CA TRP A 194 11.42 1.86 2.96
C TRP A 194 10.85 1.25 4.24
N SER A 195 10.57 -0.06 4.19
CA SER A 195 10.05 -0.84 5.31
C SER A 195 10.87 -2.10 5.53
N VAL A 196 11.33 -2.34 6.75
CA VAL A 196 12.20 -3.49 7.05
C VAL A 196 11.87 -4.13 8.39
N ASN A 197 12.09 -5.45 8.48
CA ASN A 197 11.86 -6.28 9.67
C ASN A 197 10.40 -6.31 10.15
N SER A 198 9.45 -6.27 9.20
CA SER A 198 8.02 -6.50 9.44
C SER A 198 7.43 -7.37 8.34
N GLY A 199 6.31 -8.03 8.63
CA GLY A 199 5.43 -8.78 7.74
C GLY A 199 3.95 -8.38 7.94
N TYR A 200 3.66 -7.35 8.73
CA TYR A 200 2.30 -7.06 9.20
C TYR A 200 1.66 -5.83 8.56
N GLY A 201 0.52 -6.06 7.88
CA GLY A 201 -0.48 -5.04 7.56
C GLY A 201 0.07 -3.70 7.05
N GLY A 202 -0.22 -2.61 7.76
CA GLY A 202 0.15 -1.26 7.34
C GLY A 202 1.65 -0.94 7.38
N ASN A 203 2.50 -1.83 7.92
CA ASN A 203 3.95 -1.67 7.86
C ASN A 203 4.49 -2.13 6.50
N VAL A 204 3.83 -3.11 5.88
CA VAL A 204 4.33 -3.81 4.70
C VAL A 204 3.51 -3.54 3.45
N LEU A 205 2.20 -3.31 3.57
CA LEU A 205 1.34 -2.93 2.45
C LEU A 205 1.52 -1.43 2.16
N LEU A 206 2.57 -1.08 1.42
CA LEU A 206 3.04 0.30 1.31
C LEU A 206 2.04 1.20 0.59
N GLY A 207 1.22 0.65 -0.31
CA GLY A 207 0.08 1.36 -0.90
C GLY A 207 -0.95 1.86 0.12
N LYS A 208 -1.11 1.17 1.26
CA LYS A 208 -2.22 1.40 2.20
C LYS A 208 -2.13 2.71 2.98
N LYS A 209 -1.19 2.84 3.92
CA LYS A 209 -1.07 4.06 4.76
C LYS A 209 0.18 4.86 4.42
N CYS A 210 1.25 4.17 4.05
CA CYS A 210 2.53 4.78 3.74
C CYS A 210 2.42 5.69 2.51
N PHE A 211 1.89 5.16 1.40
CA PHE A 211 1.59 5.97 0.25
C PHE A 211 0.30 6.75 0.45
N ALA A 212 -0.85 6.08 0.58
CA ALA A 212 -2.13 6.75 0.39
C ALA A 212 -2.51 7.84 1.39
N LEU A 213 -1.79 7.95 2.52
CA LEU A 213 -1.88 9.10 3.41
C LEU A 213 -0.56 9.86 3.52
N ARG A 214 0.56 9.23 3.91
CA ARG A 214 1.76 10.01 4.31
C ARG A 214 2.50 10.63 3.13
N ILE A 215 2.83 9.86 2.10
CA ILE A 215 3.38 10.43 0.86
C ILE A 215 2.32 11.26 0.15
N ALA A 216 1.09 10.74 0.07
CA ALA A 216 -0.02 11.41 -0.61
C ALA A 216 -0.37 12.78 -0.02
N SER A 217 -0.28 13.00 1.29
CA SER A 217 -0.55 14.31 1.90
C SER A 217 0.51 15.33 1.53
N TYR A 218 1.77 14.90 1.38
CA TYR A 218 2.85 15.76 0.89
C TYR A 218 2.64 16.13 -0.59
N LEU A 219 2.31 15.14 -1.42
CA LEU A 219 1.94 15.37 -2.82
C LEU A 219 0.72 16.29 -2.93
N GLY A 220 -0.32 16.04 -2.15
CA GLY A 220 -1.53 16.84 -2.11
C GLY A 220 -1.24 18.30 -1.76
N ARG A 221 -0.43 18.55 -0.73
CA ARG A 221 0.04 19.90 -0.39
C ARG A 221 0.72 20.60 -1.57
N ASN A 222 1.61 19.90 -2.28
CA ASN A 222 2.40 20.48 -3.36
C ASN A 222 1.60 20.65 -4.67
N GLU A 223 0.59 19.82 -4.89
CA GLU A 223 -0.19 19.76 -6.12
C GLU A 223 -1.60 20.39 -5.97
N GLY A 224 -1.97 20.88 -4.78
CA GLY A 224 -3.24 21.58 -4.53
C GLY A 224 -4.45 20.66 -4.31
N TRP A 225 -4.26 19.51 -3.66
CA TRP A 225 -5.32 18.55 -3.34
C TRP A 225 -5.16 17.90 -1.95
N MET A 226 -6.16 17.17 -1.50
CA MET A 226 -6.23 16.64 -0.13
C MET A 226 -6.17 15.12 -0.11
N ALA A 227 -5.30 14.54 0.71
CA ALA A 227 -5.24 13.11 0.98
C ALA A 227 -5.67 12.86 2.42
N GLU A 228 -6.91 12.42 2.61
CA GLU A 228 -7.57 12.45 3.90
C GLU A 228 -7.93 11.06 4.43
N HIS A 229 -7.90 10.93 5.75
CA HIS A 229 -8.34 9.72 6.45
C HIS A 229 -9.86 9.70 6.63
N MET A 230 -10.59 9.67 5.52
CA MET A 230 -12.04 9.76 5.46
C MET A 230 -12.65 8.56 4.75
N LEU A 231 -13.83 8.14 5.23
CA LEU A 231 -14.75 7.35 4.41
C LEU A 231 -15.39 8.22 3.33
N ILE A 232 -15.98 7.59 2.31
CA ILE A 232 -16.91 8.18 1.35
C ILE A 232 -18.11 7.23 1.22
N LEU A 233 -19.31 7.74 1.43
CA LEU A 233 -20.55 6.98 1.21
C LEU A 233 -21.53 7.81 0.37
N GLY A 234 -22.33 7.12 -0.46
CA GLY A 234 -23.45 7.70 -1.19
C GLY A 234 -24.76 7.47 -0.45
N ILE A 235 -25.60 8.49 -0.39
CA ILE A 235 -26.98 8.42 0.14
C ILE A 235 -27.93 8.88 -0.96
N GLU A 236 -28.86 8.02 -1.35
CA GLU A 236 -29.95 8.32 -2.27
C GLU A 236 -31.24 8.53 -1.48
N ASN A 237 -31.91 9.68 -1.69
CA ASN A 237 -33.22 9.95 -1.10
C ASN A 237 -34.34 9.28 -1.92
N PRO A 238 -35.59 9.25 -1.42
CA PRO A 238 -36.72 8.62 -2.11
C PRO A 238 -37.05 9.23 -3.48
N GLU A 239 -36.64 10.47 -3.71
CA GLU A 239 -36.79 11.19 -4.97
C GLU A 239 -35.69 10.84 -6.00
N GLY A 240 -34.71 10.01 -5.62
CA GLY A 240 -33.59 9.57 -6.48
C GLY A 240 -32.38 10.52 -6.48
N GLU A 241 -32.37 11.56 -5.66
CA GLU A 241 -31.22 12.46 -5.50
C GLU A 241 -30.12 11.79 -4.68
N VAL A 242 -28.90 11.81 -5.21
CA VAL A 242 -27.73 11.21 -4.56
C VAL A 242 -26.83 12.31 -3.98
N LYS A 243 -26.47 12.16 -2.70
CA LYS A 243 -25.45 12.98 -2.02
C LYS A 243 -24.31 12.11 -1.52
N TYR A 244 -23.10 12.63 -1.64
CA TYR A 244 -21.90 11.97 -1.13
C TYR A 244 -21.42 12.66 0.14
N VAL A 245 -21.07 11.86 1.15
CA VAL A 245 -20.55 12.34 2.43
C VAL A 245 -19.15 11.78 2.61
N ALA A 246 -18.18 12.68 2.83
CA ALA A 246 -16.85 12.31 3.32
C ALA A 246 -16.77 12.59 4.82
N ALA A 247 -16.26 11.65 5.61
CA ALA A 247 -16.20 11.80 7.07
C ALA A 247 -14.95 11.17 7.70
N ALA A 248 -14.28 11.94 8.55
CA ALA A 248 -13.10 11.50 9.30
C ALA A 248 -13.50 11.10 10.73
N PHE A 249 -13.10 9.91 11.14
CA PHE A 249 -13.27 9.41 12.49
C PHE A 249 -11.93 8.84 12.99
N PRO A 250 -11.56 9.09 14.26
CA PRO A 250 -10.48 8.35 14.90
C PRO A 250 -10.76 6.84 14.97
N SER A 251 -9.75 6.07 15.35
CA SER A 251 -9.93 4.63 15.59
C SER A 251 -11.00 4.39 16.66
N ALA A 252 -11.69 3.25 16.57
CA ALA A 252 -12.75 2.82 17.48
C ALA A 252 -14.01 3.73 17.53
N CYS A 253 -14.19 4.66 16.59
CA CYS A 253 -15.36 5.54 16.53
C CYS A 253 -16.43 5.15 15.48
N GLY A 254 -16.39 3.92 14.94
CA GLY A 254 -17.44 3.42 14.04
C GLY A 254 -17.35 3.91 12.58
N LYS A 255 -16.18 4.30 12.09
CA LYS A 255 -15.96 4.74 10.69
C LYS A 255 -16.53 3.75 9.67
N THR A 256 -16.14 2.48 9.78
CA THR A 256 -16.61 1.41 8.87
C THR A 256 -18.11 1.15 9.03
N ASN A 257 -18.66 1.26 10.24
CA ASN A 257 -20.11 1.11 10.46
C ASN A 257 -20.89 2.19 9.70
N LEU A 258 -20.40 3.43 9.69
CA LEU A 258 -21.05 4.51 8.93
C LEU A 258 -20.84 4.32 7.42
N ALA A 259 -19.63 3.96 6.98
CA ALA A 259 -19.33 3.77 5.56
C ALA A 259 -20.20 2.68 4.91
N MET A 260 -20.51 1.63 5.66
CA MET A 260 -21.34 0.49 5.24
C MET A 260 -22.72 0.51 5.90
N LEU A 261 -23.24 1.71 6.20
CA LEU A 261 -24.52 1.87 6.89
C LEU A 261 -25.64 1.18 6.11
N ILE A 262 -26.29 0.23 6.77
CA ILE A 262 -27.61 -0.26 6.33
C ILE A 262 -28.62 0.80 6.78
N PRO A 263 -29.42 1.40 5.87
CA PRO A 263 -30.38 2.42 6.25
C PRO A 263 -31.29 1.90 7.37
N PRO A 264 -31.49 2.65 8.47
CA PRO A 264 -32.40 2.22 9.52
C PRO A 264 -33.78 1.94 8.95
N ALA A 265 -34.50 0.96 9.51
CA ALA A 265 -35.74 0.42 8.93
C ALA A 265 -36.78 1.50 8.56
N LEU A 266 -36.86 2.57 9.35
CA LEU A 266 -37.73 3.72 9.06
C LEU A 266 -37.38 4.43 7.74
N TYR A 267 -36.09 4.64 7.46
CA TYR A 267 -35.61 5.30 6.25
C TYR A 267 -35.58 4.34 5.06
N ALA A 268 -35.21 3.08 5.28
CA ALA A 268 -35.31 2.04 4.26
C ALA A 268 -36.74 1.92 3.70
N LYS A 269 -37.75 1.87 4.58
CA LYS A 269 -39.18 1.84 4.18
C LYS A 269 -39.64 3.09 3.43
N LYS A 270 -38.99 4.23 3.66
CA LYS A 270 -39.24 5.47 2.93
C LYS A 270 -38.57 5.51 1.56
N GLY A 271 -37.69 4.55 1.24
CA GLY A 271 -36.99 4.47 -0.05
C GLY A 271 -35.53 4.93 -0.04
N TYR A 272 -34.95 5.25 1.13
CA TYR A 272 -33.54 5.65 1.21
C TYR A 272 -32.61 4.46 0.91
N LYS A 273 -31.57 4.73 0.12
CA LYS A 273 -30.49 3.77 -0.16
C LYS A 273 -29.14 4.36 0.24
N VAL A 274 -28.23 3.50 0.69
CA VAL A 274 -26.87 3.89 1.05
C VAL A 274 -25.89 2.88 0.44
N TRP A 275 -24.76 3.36 -0.06
CA TRP A 275 -23.66 2.49 -0.50
C TRP A 275 -22.29 3.05 -0.11
N CYS A 276 -21.36 2.13 0.12
CA CYS A 276 -19.97 2.44 0.42
C CYS A 276 -19.21 2.72 -0.88
N VAL A 277 -18.57 3.88 -0.96
CA VAL A 277 -17.55 4.17 -2.00
C VAL A 277 -16.17 3.80 -1.47
N GLY A 278 -15.89 4.10 -0.20
CA GLY A 278 -14.70 3.67 0.52
C GLY A 278 -14.84 3.95 2.01
N ASP A 279 -14.20 3.17 2.87
CA ASP A 279 -14.35 3.30 4.33
C ASP A 279 -13.10 3.87 5.03
N ASP A 280 -12.03 4.17 4.29
CA ASP A 280 -10.74 4.46 4.89
C ASP A 280 -10.05 5.74 4.42
N ILE A 281 -9.91 5.94 3.10
CA ILE A 281 -9.09 6.99 2.50
C ILE A 281 -9.88 7.72 1.41
N ALA A 282 -9.81 9.06 1.42
CA ALA A 282 -10.39 9.92 0.40
C ALA A 282 -9.31 10.84 -0.17
N TRP A 283 -9.15 10.81 -1.50
CA TRP A 283 -8.37 11.83 -2.21
C TRP A 283 -9.32 12.81 -2.86
N ILE A 284 -9.23 14.09 -2.47
CA ILE A 284 -10.20 15.12 -2.80
C ILE A 284 -9.51 16.22 -3.59
N ARG A 285 -10.05 16.52 -4.77
CA ARG A 285 -9.60 17.59 -5.67
C ARG A 285 -10.78 18.50 -5.98
N LYS A 286 -10.50 19.80 -6.13
CA LYS A 286 -11.49 20.71 -6.67
C LYS A 286 -11.74 20.33 -8.13
N GLY A 287 -13.01 20.12 -8.48
CA GLY A 287 -13.44 19.95 -9.88
C GLY A 287 -13.26 21.24 -10.69
N PRO A 288 -13.50 21.19 -12.02
CA PRO A 288 -13.53 22.36 -12.89
C PRO A 288 -14.54 23.43 -12.41
#